data_AF-A0A173UEU7-F1
#
_entry.id   AF-A0A173UEU7-F1
#
_cell.length_a   1.000
_cell.length_b   1.000
_cell.length_c   1.000
_cell.angle_alpha   90.00
_cell.angle_beta   90.00
_cell.angle_gamma   90.00
#
_symmetry.space_group_name_H-M   'P 1'
#
loop_
_entity.id
_entity.type
_entity.pdbx_description
1 polymer ?
#
loop_
_entity_poly.entity_id
_entity_poly.type
_entity_poly.pdbx_seq_one_letter_code
_entity_poly.pdbx_strand_id
1 'polypeptide(L)'
;MTKAELLKEFDKLEKEKGVHIDGIYYNSKKSTIENAIECLKCPDELLNKYLTVVSLKYPNSGRVITENGDFKRHSHNRLYVFNTARMILAN
;
A
#
# COMPACT_ATOMS: atom_id res chain seq x y z
N MET A 1 8.08 11.34 -14.98
CA MET A 1 6.64 11.63 -14.93
C MET A 1 6.36 12.95 -14.23
N THR A 2 5.43 13.73 -14.78
CA THR A 2 4.77 14.87 -14.13
C THR A 2 3.79 14.37 -13.06
N LYS A 3 3.30 15.26 -12.20
CA LYS A 3 2.30 14.90 -11.17
C LYS A 3 0.99 14.43 -11.80
N ALA A 4 0.59 15.06 -12.91
CA ALA A 4 -0.61 14.67 -13.65
C ALA A 4 -0.47 13.27 -14.26
N GLU A 5 0.71 12.94 -14.80
CA GLU A 5 1.00 11.59 -15.31
C GLU A 5 0.98 10.55 -14.17
N LEU A 6 1.54 10.88 -13.02
CA LEU A 6 1.51 10.01 -11.84
C LEU A 6 0.08 9.73 -11.38
N LEU A 7 -0.78 10.75 -11.29
CA LEU A 7 -2.18 10.56 -10.90
C LEU A 7 -2.97 9.71 -11.91
N LYS A 8 -2.68 9.86 -13.21
CA LYS A 8 -3.27 9.01 -14.25
C LYS A 8 -2.82 7.55 -14.13
N GLU A 9 -1.53 7.30 -13.90
CA GLU A 9 -0.99 5.96 -13.67
C GLU A 9 -1.56 5.35 -12.39
N PHE A 10 -1.68 6.14 -11.32
CA PHE A 10 -2.29 5.72 -10.06
C PHE A 10 -3.75 5.27 -10.25
N ASP A 11 -4.60 6.11 -10.84
CA ASP A 11 -6.01 5.80 -11.14
C ASP A 11 -6.15 4.56 -12.04
N LYS A 12 -5.28 4.43 -13.05
CA LYS A 12 -5.24 3.24 -13.91
C LYS A 12 -4.95 1.97 -13.09
N LEU A 13 -3.94 1.99 -12.23
CA LEU A 13 -3.54 0.83 -11.44
C LEU A 13 -4.58 0.45 -10.39
N GLU A 14 -5.24 1.43 -9.76
CA GLU A 14 -6.36 1.19 -8.85
C GLU A 14 -7.47 0.40 -9.55
N LYS A 15 -7.84 0.82 -10.76
CA LYS A 15 -8.85 0.15 -11.59
C LYS A 15 -8.42 -1.25 -12.02
N GLU A 16 -7.19 -1.42 -12.48
CA GLU A 16 -6.65 -2.72 -12.89
C GLU A 16 -6.61 -3.73 -11.73
N LYS A 17 -6.30 -3.26 -10.52
CA LYS A 17 -6.22 -4.10 -9.31
C LYS A 17 -7.56 -4.27 -8.61
N GLY A 18 -8.57 -3.44 -8.93
CA GLY A 18 -9.85 -3.40 -8.21
C GLY A 18 -9.67 -2.98 -6.74
N VAL A 19 -8.78 -2.03 -6.47
CA VAL A 19 -8.51 -1.50 -5.12
C VAL A 19 -8.50 0.02 -5.17
N HIS A 20 -9.03 0.67 -4.14
CA HIS A 20 -8.90 2.11 -3.93
C HIS A 20 -7.97 2.35 -2.74
N ILE A 21 -6.97 3.22 -2.84
CA ILE A 21 -6.08 3.65 -1.76
C ILE A 21 -6.49 5.05 -1.30
N ASP A 22 -6.89 5.16 -0.04
CA ASP A 22 -7.29 6.44 0.55
C ASP A 22 -6.09 7.40 0.73
N GLY A 23 -6.36 8.71 0.70
CA GLY A 23 -5.38 9.74 1.05
C GLY A 23 -4.44 10.18 -0.09
N ILE A 24 -4.68 9.72 -1.31
CA ILE A 24 -3.92 10.12 -2.50
C ILE A 24 -4.75 11.07 -3.35
N TYR A 25 -4.35 12.34 -3.38
CA TYR A 25 -5.10 13.41 -4.04
C TYR A 25 -4.20 14.28 -4.92
N TYR A 26 -4.84 15.17 -5.70
CA TYR A 26 -4.14 16.08 -6.60
C TYR A 26 -3.13 16.99 -5.89
N ASN A 27 -3.33 17.29 -4.60
CA ASN A 27 -2.46 18.13 -3.78
C ASN A 27 -1.38 17.33 -3.04
N SER A 28 -1.44 15.98 -3.00
CA SER A 28 -0.44 15.13 -2.36
C SER A 28 0.97 15.37 -2.92
N LYS A 29 2.02 15.18 -2.12
CA LYS A 29 3.40 15.32 -2.62
C LYS A 29 3.67 14.31 -3.72
N LYS A 30 4.56 14.64 -4.66
CA LYS A 30 4.93 13.74 -5.77
C LYS A 30 5.38 12.37 -5.27
N SER A 31 6.25 12.35 -4.26
CA SER A 31 6.75 11.13 -3.61
C SER A 31 5.65 10.30 -2.95
N THR A 32 4.60 10.93 -2.42
CA THR A 32 3.44 10.23 -1.85
C THR A 32 2.68 9.46 -2.93
N ILE A 33 2.48 10.06 -4.10
CA ILE A 33 1.81 9.42 -5.24
C ILE A 33 2.68 8.29 -5.80
N GLU A 34 3.99 8.54 -5.96
CA GLU A 34 4.95 7.53 -6.41
C GLU A 34 4.96 6.32 -5.47
N ASN A 35 4.99 6.53 -4.16
CA ASN A 35 4.94 5.44 -3.17
C ASN A 35 3.62 4.65 -3.25
N ALA A 36 2.48 5.31 -3.48
CA ALA A 36 1.20 4.63 -3.66
C ALA A 36 1.19 3.78 -4.95
N ILE A 37 1.78 4.27 -6.03
CA ILE A 37 1.99 3.51 -7.27
C ILE A 37 2.90 2.30 -7.02
N GLU A 38 4.00 2.46 -6.28
CA GLU A 38 4.88 1.34 -5.90
C GLU A 38 4.13 0.27 -5.11
N CYS A 39 3.25 0.68 -4.18
CA CYS A 39 2.38 -0.23 -3.44
C CYS A 39 1.41 -0.99 -4.36
N LEU A 40 0.81 -0.33 -5.36
CA LEU A 40 -0.07 -0.98 -6.34
C LEU A 40 0.69 -1.96 -7.25
N LYS A 41 1.94 -1.64 -7.60
CA LYS A 41 2.83 -2.52 -8.38
C LYS A 41 3.39 -3.68 -7.57
N CYS A 42 3.36 -3.60 -6.24
CA CYS A 42 3.82 -4.67 -5.36
C CYS A 42 3.02 -5.97 -5.60
N PRO A 43 3.68 -7.10 -5.88
CA PRO A 43 3.01 -8.39 -6.00
C PRO A 43 2.31 -8.81 -4.70
N ASP A 44 1.17 -9.47 -4.83
CA ASP A 44 0.37 -9.90 -3.68
C ASP A 44 1.11 -10.90 -2.79
N GLU A 45 1.95 -11.76 -3.37
CA GLU A 45 2.83 -12.66 -2.62
C GLU A 45 3.82 -11.90 -1.73
N LEU A 46 4.38 -10.79 -2.22
CA LEU A 46 5.29 -9.96 -1.45
C LEU A 46 4.54 -9.19 -0.36
N LEU A 47 3.33 -8.71 -0.65
CA LEU A 47 2.46 -8.09 0.36
C LEU A 47 2.11 -9.04 1.50
N ASN A 48 1.87 -10.32 1.22
CA ASN A 48 1.63 -11.31 2.28
C ASN A 48 2.88 -11.47 3.17
N LYS A 49 4.08 -11.53 2.58
CA LYS A 49 5.35 -11.57 3.35
C LYS A 49 5.55 -10.30 4.18
N TYR A 50 5.18 -9.13 3.63
CA TYR A 50 5.19 -7.88 4.38
C TYR A 50 4.24 -7.88 5.57
N LEU A 51 3.03 -8.45 5.42
CA LEU A 51 2.14 -8.62 6.57
C LEU A 51 2.77 -9.51 7.65
N THR A 52 3.49 -10.58 7.27
CA THR A 52 4.24 -11.40 8.25
C THR A 52 5.27 -10.56 9.01
N VAL A 53 6.08 -9.76 8.32
CA VAL A 53 7.08 -8.86 8.95
C VAL A 53 6.40 -7.88 9.90
N VAL A 54 5.31 -7.23 9.46
CA VAL A 54 4.54 -6.29 10.28
C VAL A 54 3.95 -7.00 11.51
N SER A 55 3.45 -8.22 11.36
CA SER A 55 2.83 -8.98 12.45
C SER A 55 3.86 -9.45 13.49
N LEU A 56 5.09 -9.78 13.07
CA LEU A 56 6.18 -10.11 13.99
C LEU A 56 6.63 -8.91 14.81
N LYS A 57 6.71 -7.72 14.19
CA LYS A 57 7.12 -6.49 14.88
C LYS A 57 5.99 -5.87 15.71
N TYR A 58 4.76 -5.92 15.19
CA TYR A 58 3.57 -5.29 15.74
C TYR A 58 2.39 -6.29 15.76
N PRO A 59 2.37 -7.24 16.72
CA PRO A 59 1.40 -8.33 16.74
C PRO A 59 -0.06 -7.89 16.75
N ASN A 60 -0.38 -6.84 17.51
CA ASN A 60 -1.75 -6.30 17.58
C ASN A 60 -2.23 -5.75 16.23
N SER A 61 -1.38 -5.00 15.52
CA SER A 61 -1.70 -4.48 14.18
C SER A 61 -1.85 -5.62 13.18
N GLY A 62 -0.95 -6.61 13.21
CA GLY A 62 -1.04 -7.81 12.37
C GLY A 62 -2.35 -8.57 12.55
N ARG A 63 -2.78 -8.77 13.80
CA ARG A 63 -4.06 -9.41 14.14
C ARG A 63 -5.25 -8.63 13.56
N VAL A 64 -5.34 -7.32 13.84
CA VAL A 64 -6.46 -6.48 13.36
C VAL A 64 -6.53 -6.45 11.83
N ILE A 65 -5.39 -6.34 11.14
CA ILE A 65 -5.35 -6.33 9.68
C ILE A 65 -5.82 -7.67 9.09
N THR A 66 -5.45 -8.78 9.73
CA THR A 66 -5.86 -10.13 9.31
C THR A 66 -7.35 -10.38 9.53
N GLU A 67 -7.92 -9.81 10.60
CA GLU A 67 -9.35 -9.90 10.90
C GLU A 67 -10.22 -9.04 9.96
N ASN A 68 -9.66 -7.98 9.36
CA ASN A 68 -10.33 -7.08 8.42
C ASN A 68 -10.49 -7.64 6.99
N GLY A 69 -10.47 -8.97 6.82
CA GLY A 69 -10.64 -9.65 5.54
C GLY A 69 -9.42 -9.53 4.62
N ASP A 70 -9.66 -9.42 3.31
CA ASP A 70 -8.56 -9.33 2.34
C ASP A 70 -7.90 -7.94 2.35
N PHE A 71 -6.91 -7.76 3.22
CA PHE A 71 -6.18 -6.50 3.40
C PHE A 71 -5.55 -5.98 2.09
N LYS A 72 -5.30 -6.85 1.11
CA LYS A 72 -4.71 -6.48 -0.19
C LYS A 72 -5.64 -5.60 -1.03
N ARG A 73 -6.95 -5.69 -0.77
CA ARG A 73 -8.01 -4.87 -1.40
C ARG A 73 -8.55 -3.79 -0.46
N HIS A 74 -8.05 -3.72 0.77
CA HIS A 74 -8.48 -2.73 1.75
C HIS A 74 -7.76 -1.40 1.51
N SER A 75 -8.51 -0.31 1.53
CA SER A 75 -8.01 1.01 1.12
C SER A 75 -6.88 1.54 1.96
N HIS A 76 -7.00 1.40 3.28
CA HIS A 76 -5.93 1.75 4.19
C HIS A 76 -4.87 0.64 4.35
N ASN A 77 -5.28 -0.60 4.64
CA ASN A 77 -4.35 -1.62 5.13
C ASN A 77 -3.29 -2.01 4.11
N ARG A 78 -3.61 -2.02 2.80
CA ARG A 78 -2.65 -2.35 1.74
C ARG A 78 -1.41 -1.45 1.80
N LEU A 79 -1.64 -0.13 1.79
CA LEU A 79 -0.57 0.87 1.83
C LEU A 79 0.15 0.89 3.18
N TYR A 80 -0.60 0.70 4.27
CA TYR A 80 -0.02 0.63 5.61
C TYR A 80 0.97 -0.53 5.76
N VAL A 81 0.58 -1.74 5.34
CA VAL A 81 1.45 -2.92 5.39
C VAL A 81 2.69 -2.72 4.51
N PHE A 82 2.51 -2.23 3.29
CA PHE A 82 3.61 -1.94 2.37
C PHE A 82 4.65 -0.98 2.97
N ASN A 83 4.20 0.16 3.49
CA ASN A 83 5.08 1.16 4.07
C ASN A 83 5.77 0.68 5.35
N THR A 84 5.00 0.06 6.25
CA THR A 84 5.50 -0.37 7.56
C THR A 84 6.53 -1.48 7.42
N ALA A 85 6.31 -2.46 6.53
CA ALA A 85 7.28 -3.51 6.28
C ALA A 85 8.59 -2.95 5.71
N ARG A 86 8.53 -2.05 4.73
CA ARG A 86 9.74 -1.40 4.18
C ARG A 86 10.51 -0.61 5.22
N MET A 87 9.81 0.08 6.12
CA MET A 87 10.43 0.79 7.24
C MET A 87 11.11 -0.17 8.23
N ILE A 88 10.49 -1.30 8.55
CA ILE A 88 11.09 -2.32 9.43
C ILE A 88 12.35 -2.90 8.78
N LEU A 89 12.30 -3.23 7.48
CA LEU A 89 13.38 -3.89 6.75
C LEU A 89 14.55 -2.97 6.39
N ALA A 90 14.35 -1.65 6.44
CA ALA A 90 15.41 -0.66 6.19
C ALA A 90 16.26 -0.35 7.43
N ASN A 91 15.87 -0.86 8.61
CA ASN A 91 16.58 -0.72 9.89
C ASN A 91 17.31 -2.01 10.24
#